data_AF-A0A2E6K759-F1
#
_entry.id   AF-A0A2E6K759-F1
#
_cell.length_a   1.000
_cell.length_b   1.000
_cell.length_c   1.000
_cell.angle_alpha   90.00
_cell.angle_beta   90.00
_cell.angle_gamma   90.00
#
_symmetry.space_group_name_H-M   'P 1'
#
loop_
_entity.id
_entity.type
_entity.pdbx_description
1 polymer ?
#
loop_
_entity_poly.entity_id
_entity_poly.type
_entity_poly.pdbx_seq_one_letter_code
_entity_poly.pdbx_strand_id
1 'polypeptide(L)'
;MNRENRKRSIVGFCVAMVGLLATGCGGTDPLDKYERRDDRIADALSDNDEVGLLGNKAVWLVKTSSAAPNDRLSAYFGYTDNYEACLEVVNRYKETYPTDTYRCEIIN
;
A
#
# COMPACT_ATOMS: atom_id res chain seq x y z
N MET A 1 21.88 -21.73 42.93
CA MET A 1 21.92 -20.36 42.33
C MET A 1 20.51 -20.12 41.80
N ASN A 2 19.56 -19.45 42.45
CA ASN A 2 19.48 -18.21 43.24
C ASN A 2 19.78 -16.91 42.46
N ARG A 3 18.76 -16.05 42.49
CA ARG A 3 18.57 -14.67 41.98
C ARG A 3 17.93 -14.48 40.61
N GLU A 4 16.93 -13.63 40.40
CA GLU A 4 15.95 -12.92 41.25
C GLU A 4 15.16 -11.99 40.29
N ASN A 5 13.85 -11.88 40.49
CA ASN A 5 13.02 -10.68 40.28
C ASN A 5 12.90 -10.05 38.87
N ARG A 6 11.73 -10.19 38.24
CA ARG A 6 10.62 -9.22 38.47
C ARG A 6 9.30 -9.66 37.83
N LYS A 7 8.35 -9.88 38.72
CA LYS A 7 6.91 -9.87 38.52
C LYS A 7 6.49 -8.63 37.69
N ARG A 8 5.70 -8.84 36.64
CA ARG A 8 4.64 -7.90 36.27
C ARG A 8 3.33 -8.66 36.26
N SER A 9 2.62 -8.46 37.36
CA SER A 9 1.23 -8.84 37.57
C SER A 9 0.39 -8.42 36.36
N ILE A 10 -0.14 -9.38 35.62
CA ILE A 10 -1.35 -9.16 34.81
C ILE A 10 -2.48 -9.69 35.68
N VAL A 11 -3.00 -8.80 36.52
CA VAL A 11 -4.22 -9.05 37.25
C VAL A 11 -5.33 -9.10 36.21
N GLY A 12 -5.73 -10.32 35.85
CA GLY A 12 -6.92 -10.57 35.07
C GLY A 12 -8.15 -10.15 35.88
N PHE A 13 -8.75 -9.03 35.51
CA PHE A 13 -10.10 -8.67 35.93
C PHE A 13 -11.02 -8.91 34.73
N CYS A 14 -11.50 -10.15 34.60
CA CYS A 14 -12.70 -10.47 33.85
C CYS A 14 -13.89 -9.98 34.67
N VAL A 15 -14.35 -8.75 34.44
CA VAL A 15 -15.70 -8.34 34.85
C VAL A 15 -16.63 -8.75 33.72
N ALA A 16 -17.28 -9.90 33.91
CA ALA A 16 -18.42 -10.32 33.13
C ALA A 16 -19.63 -9.49 33.55
N MET A 17 -20.17 -8.64 32.67
CA MET A 17 -21.61 -8.51 32.47
C MET A 17 -21.99 -7.56 31.33
N VAL A 18 -22.88 -8.08 30.47
CA VAL A 18 -23.80 -7.40 29.55
C VAL A 18 -23.21 -6.90 28.23
N GLY A 19 -23.52 -7.63 27.16
CA GLY A 19 -23.41 -7.17 25.78
C GLY A 19 -22.79 -8.21 24.84
N LEU A 20 -23.56 -9.24 24.49
CA LEU A 20 -23.28 -10.15 23.37
C LEU A 20 -22.90 -9.33 22.12
N LEU A 21 -21.65 -9.47 21.64
CA LEU A 21 -21.20 -9.55 20.23
C LEU A 21 -19.66 -9.55 20.21
N ALA A 22 -19.06 -10.48 20.97
CA ALA A 22 -17.64 -10.83 20.83
C ALA A 22 -17.51 -12.08 19.97
N THR A 23 -17.97 -12.02 18.72
CA THR A 23 -17.54 -12.96 17.69
C THR A 23 -16.28 -12.36 17.06
N GLY A 24 -15.16 -13.05 17.23
CA GLY A 24 -13.83 -12.57 16.86
C GLY A 24 -13.77 -12.03 15.43
N CYS A 25 -13.33 -10.78 15.31
CA CYS A 25 -12.67 -10.34 14.10
C CYS A 25 -11.18 -10.61 14.30
N GLY A 26 -10.71 -11.76 13.82
CA GLY A 26 -9.38 -11.81 13.20
C GLY A 26 -9.42 -10.93 11.94
N GLY A 27 -9.58 -9.63 12.15
CA GLY A 27 -9.72 -8.65 11.09
C GLY A 27 -8.33 -8.35 10.59
N THR A 28 -7.95 -8.94 9.46
CA THR A 28 -6.94 -8.34 8.62
C THR A 28 -7.38 -6.90 8.37
N ASP A 29 -6.61 -5.92 8.84
CA ASP A 29 -6.92 -4.51 8.61
C ASP A 29 -7.10 -4.30 7.09
N PRO A 30 -8.15 -3.59 6.63
CA PRO A 30 -8.29 -3.24 5.23
C PRO A 30 -7.01 -2.62 4.64
N LEU A 31 -6.26 -1.83 5.41
CA LEU A 31 -4.96 -1.27 5.01
C LEU A 31 -3.94 -2.37 4.69
N ASP A 32 -3.78 -3.36 5.57
CA ASP A 32 -2.88 -4.52 5.36
C ASP A 32 -3.22 -5.31 4.09
N LYS A 33 -4.49 -5.28 3.65
CA LYS A 33 -4.91 -5.96 2.41
C LYS A 33 -4.48 -5.17 1.18
N TYR A 34 -4.51 -3.84 1.22
CA TYR A 34 -4.09 -2.99 0.12
C TYR A 34 -2.57 -2.98 -0.02
N GLU A 35 -1.83 -2.86 1.09
CA GLU A 35 -0.37 -2.92 1.08
C GLU A 35 0.12 -4.26 0.49
N ARG A 36 -0.42 -5.40 0.97
CA ARG A 36 -0.11 -6.72 0.41
C ARG A 36 -0.49 -6.89 -1.07
N ARG A 37 -1.47 -6.13 -1.57
CA ARG A 37 -1.82 -6.16 -2.99
C ARG A 37 -0.79 -5.41 -3.81
N ASP A 38 -0.39 -4.23 -3.35
CA ASP A 38 0.59 -3.40 -4.05
C ASP A 38 1.97 -4.06 -4.06
N ASP A 39 2.36 -4.71 -2.95
CA ASP A 39 3.60 -5.49 -2.87
C ASP A 39 3.58 -6.64 -3.87
N ARG A 40 2.47 -7.38 -3.98
CA ARG A 40 2.34 -8.46 -4.97
C ARG A 40 2.40 -7.98 -6.41
N ILE A 41 1.89 -6.78 -6.70
CA ILE A 41 1.98 -6.19 -8.03
C ILE A 41 3.41 -5.71 -8.27
N ALA A 42 4.04 -5.11 -7.26
CA ALA A 42 5.43 -4.69 -7.34
C ALA A 42 6.33 -5.89 -7.63
N ASP A 43 6.26 -6.96 -6.84
CA ASP A 43 7.00 -8.21 -7.07
C ASP A 43 6.75 -8.78 -8.47
N ALA A 44 5.49 -8.82 -8.89
CA ALA A 44 5.14 -9.36 -10.21
C ALA A 44 5.65 -8.50 -11.37
N LEU A 45 5.86 -7.20 -11.18
CA LEU A 45 6.30 -6.28 -12.23
C LEU A 45 7.79 -5.93 -12.14
N SER A 46 8.41 -6.05 -10.97
CA SER A 46 9.84 -5.86 -10.74
C SER A 46 10.64 -7.04 -11.29
N ASP A 47 10.12 -8.26 -11.13
CA ASP A 47 10.73 -9.48 -11.68
C ASP A 47 10.45 -9.64 -13.20
N ASN A 48 9.47 -8.91 -13.74
CA ASN A 48 9.08 -8.93 -15.15
C ASN A 48 9.84 -7.88 -15.99
N ASP A 49 11.11 -7.62 -15.66
CA ASP A 49 12.03 -6.85 -16.52
C ASP A 49 12.05 -7.39 -17.98
N GLU A 50 11.63 -8.64 -18.22
CA GLU A 50 11.49 -9.26 -19.54
C GLU A 50 10.29 -8.77 -20.39
N VAL A 51 9.27 -8.10 -19.82
CA VAL A 51 8.17 -7.52 -20.61
C VAL A 51 8.65 -6.30 -21.41
N GLY A 52 9.81 -5.76 -21.06
CA GLY A 52 10.52 -4.76 -21.84
C GLY A 52 11.84 -5.30 -22.36
N LEU A 53 11.87 -5.76 -23.61
CA LEU A 53 13.12 -5.91 -24.40
C LEU A 53 13.92 -4.59 -24.53
N LEU A 54 13.49 -3.50 -23.88
CA LEU A 54 13.99 -2.14 -24.00
C LEU A 54 13.90 -1.36 -22.67
N GLY A 55 14.49 -1.85 -21.57
CA GLY A 55 14.86 -1.02 -20.40
C GLY A 55 13.77 -0.12 -19.77
N ASN A 56 12.49 -0.39 -20.01
CA ASN A 56 11.37 0.47 -19.67
C ASN A 56 10.64 -0.11 -18.45
N LYS A 57 11.12 0.24 -17.26
CA LYS A 57 10.58 -0.24 -15.98
C LYS A 57 9.10 0.10 -15.83
N ALA A 58 8.37 -0.72 -15.09
CA ALA A 58 6.99 -0.41 -14.73
C ALA A 58 6.92 0.84 -13.83
N VAL A 59 5.81 1.57 -13.90
CA VAL A 59 5.64 2.86 -13.21
C VAL A 59 4.30 2.92 -12.50
N TRP A 60 4.27 3.31 -11.23
CA TRP A 60 3.07 3.67 -10.49
C TRP A 60 2.63 5.11 -10.79
N LEU A 61 1.33 5.31 -11.03
CA LEU A 61 0.69 6.60 -10.81
C LEU A 61 0.31 6.70 -9.34
N VAL A 62 0.92 7.66 -8.65
CA VAL A 62 0.69 7.91 -7.23
C VAL A 62 -0.04 9.22 -7.04
N LYS A 63 -1.12 9.18 -6.26
CA LYS A 63 -1.86 10.34 -5.79
C LYS A 63 -1.44 10.67 -4.36
N THR A 64 -1.15 11.94 -4.13
CA THR A 64 -0.90 12.50 -2.82
C THR A 64 -2.08 13.40 -2.45
N SER A 65 -2.73 13.04 -1.34
CA SER A 65 -3.83 13.78 -0.75
C SER A 65 -3.69 13.83 0.77
N SER A 66 -4.50 14.63 1.45
CA SER A 66 -4.52 14.71 2.91
C SER A 66 -5.03 13.43 3.59
N ALA A 67 -5.87 12.65 2.89
CA ALA A 67 -6.43 11.40 3.39
C ALA A 67 -5.51 10.19 3.13
N ALA A 68 -4.73 10.23 2.04
CA ALA A 68 -3.79 9.20 1.67
C ALA A 68 -2.57 9.85 0.97
N PRO A 69 -1.39 9.88 1.62
CA PRO A 69 -0.23 10.60 1.08
C PRO A 69 0.46 9.87 -0.09
N ASN A 70 0.27 8.55 -0.23
CA ASN A 70 0.92 7.72 -1.25
C ASN A 70 -0.06 6.69 -1.83
N ASP A 71 -1.20 7.14 -2.33
CA ASP A 71 -2.21 6.25 -2.90
C ASP A 71 -1.80 5.81 -4.32
N ARG A 72 -1.50 4.53 -4.50
CA ARG A 72 -1.10 3.95 -5.79
C ARG A 72 -2.34 3.60 -6.61
N LEU A 73 -2.63 4.41 -7.62
CA LEU A 73 -3.88 4.30 -8.40
C LEU A 73 -3.80 3.26 -9.52
N SER A 74 -2.69 3.23 -10.25
CA SER A 74 -2.51 2.33 -11.39
C SER A 74 -1.03 2.09 -11.70
N ALA A 75 -0.72 0.91 -12.24
CA ALA A 75 0.59 0.57 -12.80
C ALA A 75 0.57 0.71 -14.33
N TYR A 76 1.63 1.30 -14.88
CA TYR A 76 1.90 1.44 -16.31
C TYR A 76 3.02 0.47 -16.67
N PHE A 77 2.72 -0.45 -17.59
CA PHE A 77 3.65 -1.45 -18.10
C PHE A 77 3.22 -1.86 -19.51
N GLY A 78 4.17 -2.32 -20.34
CA GLY A 78 3.90 -2.76 -21.72
C GLY A 78 3.75 -1.64 -22.76
N TYR A 79 4.02 -0.38 -22.38
CA TYR A 79 4.15 0.72 -23.34
C TYR A 79 5.59 0.79 -23.88
N THR A 80 5.79 1.55 -24.96
CA THR A 80 7.13 1.89 -25.45
C THR A 80 7.92 2.66 -24.39
N ASP A 81 7.27 3.60 -23.71
CA ASP A 81 7.76 4.32 -22.53
C ASP A 81 6.64 4.39 -21.48
N ASN A 82 6.82 3.69 -20.36
CA ASN A 82 5.82 3.58 -19.30
C ASN A 82 5.77 4.88 -18.47
N TYR A 83 6.89 5.58 -18.38
CA TYR A 83 6.99 6.82 -17.64
C TYR A 83 6.28 7.95 -18.41
N GLU A 84 6.49 8.04 -19.72
CA GLU A 84 5.79 8.97 -20.60
C GLU A 84 4.27 8.72 -20.58
N ALA A 85 3.84 7.46 -20.71
CA ALA A 85 2.43 7.08 -20.62
C ALA A 85 1.80 7.49 -19.27
N CYS A 86 2.55 7.35 -18.17
CA CYS A 86 2.10 7.82 -16.85
C CYS A 86 1.98 9.37 -16.81
N LEU A 87 2.95 10.09 -17.38
CA LEU A 87 2.96 11.56 -17.38
C LEU A 87 1.77 12.15 -18.15
N GLU A 88 1.36 11.54 -19.26
CA GLU A 88 0.17 11.98 -20.01
C GLU A 88 -1.09 11.97 -19.13
N VAL A 89 -1.25 10.92 -18.31
CA VAL A 89 -2.38 10.81 -17.39
C VAL A 89 -2.26 11.78 -16.23
N VAL A 90 -1.05 11.98 -15.68
CA VAL A 90 -0.80 13.02 -14.67
C VAL A 90 -1.26 14.39 -15.16
N ASN A 91 -0.92 14.76 -16.40
CA ASN A 91 -1.30 16.05 -16.97
C ASN A 91 -2.83 16.18 -17.06
N ARG A 92 -3.52 15.15 -17.54
CA ARG A 92 -4.99 15.12 -17.61
C ARG A 92 -5.65 15.21 -16.23
N TYR A 93 -5.09 14.52 -15.23
CA TYR A 93 -5.66 14.51 -13.88
C TYR A 93 -5.41 15.83 -13.16
N LYS A 94 -4.30 16.51 -13.40
CA LYS A 94 -4.05 17.87 -12.89
C LYS A 94 -5.06 18.88 -13.44
N GLU A 95 -5.43 18.77 -14.70
CA GLU A 95 -6.46 19.63 -15.31
C GLU A 95 -7.85 19.37 -14.71
N THR A 96 -8.16 18.11 -14.40
CA THR A 96 -9.49 17.71 -13.90
C THR A 96 -9.63 17.93 -12.38
N TYR A 97 -8.56 17.68 -11.62
CA TYR A 97 -8.53 17.70 -10.16
C TYR A 97 -7.32 18.52 -9.65
N PRO A 98 -7.34 19.86 -9.79
CA PRO A 98 -6.18 20.71 -9.52
C PRO A 98 -5.78 20.78 -8.03
N THR A 99 -6.64 20.33 -7.13
CA THR A 99 -6.35 20.26 -5.69
C THR A 99 -5.55 19.03 -5.28
N ASP A 100 -5.48 18.03 -6.16
CA ASP A 100 -4.77 16.78 -5.92
C ASP A 100 -3.37 16.85 -6.54
N THR A 101 -2.39 16.20 -5.89
CA THR A 101 -1.04 16.07 -6.43
C THR A 101 -0.85 14.67 -6.98
N TYR A 102 -0.34 14.58 -8.22
CA TYR A 102 -0.07 13.32 -8.90
C TYR A 102 1.40 13.24 -9.32
N ARG A 103 2.01 12.06 -9.20
CA ARG A 103 3.38 11.79 -9.64
C ARG A 103 3.51 10.38 -10.21
N CYS A 104 4.57 10.17 -10.99
CA CYS A 104 4.98 8.86 -11.48
C CYS A 104 6.13 8.34 -10.63
N GLU A 105 6.06 7.09 -10.19
CA GLU A 105 7.06 6.45 -9.32
C GLU A 105 7.46 5.10 -9.93
N ILE A 106 8.76 4.88 -10.15
CA ILE A 106 9.24 3.61 -10.70
C ILE A 106 8.95 2.48 -9.70
N ILE A 107 8.40 1.37 -10.19
CA ILE A 107 8.25 0.15 -9.40
C ILE A 107 9.63 -0.47 -9.22
N ASN A 108 10.06 -0.66 -7.98
CA ASN A 108 11.33 -1.30 -7.60
C ASN A 108 11.08 -2.47 -6.65
#